data_AF-A0A0J6FVL4-F1
#
_entry.id   AF-A0A0J6FVL4-F1
#
_cell.length_a   1.000
_cell.length_b   1.000
_cell.length_c   1.000
_cell.angle_alpha   90.00
_cell.angle_beta   90.00
_cell.angle_gamma   90.00
#
_symmetry.space_group_name_H-M   'P 1'
#
loop_
_entity.id
_entity.type
_entity.pdbx_description
1 polymer ?
#
loop_
_entity_poly.entity_id
_entity_poly.type
_entity_poly.pdbx_seq_one_letter_code
_entity_poly.pdbx_strand_id
1 'polypeptide(L)'
;MRRHRRHGGGLRVADAVFAVFAAVTALGAMPAAAAQPATEACRLGDPNTDRPLVPGCRLGADERLALTPQALRGLHFDRDGLALLSVGARFYYVRADGRSLPVITWDNGPDGFTEGLTRGIFHGRIGFYDRQLREVIAPVHDFAWPFEHGVAAVCDGCSAGTPDTDGHTPMQGGRWYSIDRHNREVSALKH
;
A
#
# COMPACT_ATOMS: atom_id res chain seq x y z
N MET A 1 -52.39 -3.78 92.09
CA MET A 1 -53.15 -3.57 90.83
C MET A 1 -52.23 -3.83 89.65
N ARG A 2 -52.64 -4.70 88.70
CA ARG A 2 -52.27 -4.85 87.25
C ARG A 2 -50.79 -4.62 86.83
N ARG A 3 -50.13 -5.37 85.95
CA ARG A 3 -50.44 -6.47 85.02
C ARG A 3 -49.10 -6.98 84.45
N HIS A 4 -49.10 -8.23 84.02
CA HIS A 4 -48.20 -8.95 83.12
C HIS A 4 -47.24 -8.17 82.18
N ARG A 5 -46.07 -8.78 81.92
CA ARG A 5 -45.71 -9.27 80.57
C ARG A 5 -44.60 -10.33 80.61
N ARG A 6 -44.85 -11.46 79.94
CA ARG A 6 -43.91 -12.52 79.54
C ARG A 6 -43.25 -12.14 78.21
N HIS A 7 -42.03 -12.63 77.97
CA HIS A 7 -41.46 -13.22 76.74
C HIS A 7 -39.95 -13.47 77.06
N GLY A 8 -39.28 -14.60 76.83
CA GLY A 8 -39.54 -15.76 75.99
C GLY A 8 -38.48 -15.83 74.87
N GLY A 9 -37.56 -16.79 74.92
CA GLY A 9 -36.64 -17.19 73.84
C GLY A 9 -35.15 -17.00 74.20
N GLY A 10 -34.26 -18.00 74.19
CA GLY A 10 -34.30 -19.31 73.55
C GLY A 10 -33.13 -19.44 72.56
N LEU A 11 -32.00 -19.94 73.05
CA LEU A 11 -30.74 -20.21 72.36
C LEU A 11 -30.88 -21.34 71.32
N ARG A 12 -30.39 -21.19 70.08
CA ARG A 12 -29.98 -22.32 69.20
C ARG A 12 -28.85 -21.96 68.23
N VAL A 13 -28.09 -23.01 67.94
CA VAL A 13 -26.75 -23.13 67.35
C VAL A 13 -26.83 -23.48 65.86
N ALA A 14 -25.70 -23.29 65.16
CA ALA A 14 -25.27 -23.88 63.89
C ALA A 14 -25.61 -23.09 62.61
N ASP A 15 -24.58 -22.62 61.90
CA ASP A 15 -24.05 -23.33 60.73
C ASP A 15 -22.76 -22.67 60.21
N ALA A 16 -21.72 -23.48 60.08
CA ALA A 16 -20.45 -23.12 59.47
C ALA A 16 -20.55 -23.32 57.96
N VAL A 17 -20.31 -22.26 57.17
CA VAL A 17 -20.17 -22.36 55.72
C VAL A 17 -18.70 -22.17 55.36
N PHE A 18 -18.08 -23.25 54.89
CA PHE A 18 -16.74 -23.27 54.29
C PHE A 18 -16.76 -22.54 52.94
N ALA A 19 -15.98 -21.46 52.80
CA ALA A 19 -15.75 -20.81 51.52
C ALA A 19 -14.58 -21.49 50.79
N VAL A 20 -14.86 -22.10 49.63
CA VAL A 20 -13.86 -22.68 48.73
C VAL A 20 -13.24 -21.57 47.87
N PHE A 21 -11.92 -21.38 47.96
CA PHE A 21 -11.17 -20.51 47.05
C PHE A 21 -11.00 -21.20 45.69
N ALA A 22 -11.62 -20.66 44.64
CA ALA A 22 -11.33 -21.04 43.27
C ALA A 22 -10.09 -20.28 42.77
N ALA A 23 -8.99 -21.00 42.52
CA ALA A 23 -7.81 -20.46 41.85
C ALA A 23 -8.10 -20.29 40.36
N VAL A 24 -8.14 -19.05 39.88
CA VAL A 24 -8.26 -18.72 38.45
C VAL A 24 -6.86 -18.74 37.84
N THR A 25 -6.56 -19.77 37.04
CA THR A 25 -5.37 -19.80 36.19
C THR A 25 -5.62 -18.94 34.96
N ALA A 26 -4.98 -17.78 34.90
CA ALA A 26 -4.96 -16.96 33.70
C ALA A 26 -4.10 -17.67 32.63
N LEU A 27 -4.74 -18.30 31.64
CA LEU A 27 -4.06 -18.67 30.40
C LEU A 27 -3.68 -17.37 29.68
N GLY A 28 -2.39 -17.07 29.65
CA GLY A 28 -1.85 -16.03 28.78
C GLY A 28 -2.05 -16.42 27.33
N ALA A 29 -2.91 -15.69 26.62
CA ALA A 29 -3.01 -15.79 25.16
C ALA A 29 -1.73 -15.19 24.56
N MET A 30 -0.91 -16.03 23.92
CA MET A 30 0.15 -15.53 23.05
C MET A 30 -0.52 -14.78 21.89
N PRO A 31 -0.08 -13.55 21.56
CA PRO A 31 -0.60 -12.87 20.38
C PRO A 31 -0.23 -13.70 19.16
N ALA A 32 -1.24 -14.17 18.43
CA ALA A 32 -1.05 -14.74 17.11
C ALA A 32 -0.38 -13.65 16.26
N ALA A 33 0.87 -13.86 15.86
CA ALA A 33 1.50 -13.05 14.84
C ALA A 33 0.63 -13.17 13.59
N ALA A 34 -0.14 -12.12 13.27
CA ALA A 34 -0.98 -12.09 12.09
C ALA A 34 -0.07 -12.31 10.87
N ALA A 35 -0.22 -13.46 10.21
CA ALA A 35 0.40 -13.68 8.92
C ALA A 35 -0.11 -12.58 7.98
N GLN A 36 0.76 -11.68 7.55
CA GLN A 36 0.39 -10.66 6.58
C GLN A 36 -0.14 -11.38 5.33
N PRO A 37 -1.27 -10.92 4.75
CA PRO A 37 -1.80 -11.56 3.56
C PRO A 37 -0.72 -11.57 2.47
N ALA A 38 -0.59 -12.71 1.77
CA ALA A 38 0.46 -12.91 0.75
C ALA A 38 0.44 -11.85 -0.37
N THR A 39 -0.65 -11.08 -0.47
CA THR A 39 -0.86 -9.95 -1.38
C THR A 39 -0.04 -8.71 -1.04
N GLU A 40 0.50 -8.59 0.17
CA GLU A 40 1.30 -7.44 0.64
C GLU A 40 2.81 -7.71 0.70
N ALA A 41 3.23 -8.94 0.37
CA ALA A 41 4.63 -9.31 0.44
C ALA A 41 5.43 -8.75 -0.75
N CYS A 42 6.58 -8.12 -0.46
CA CYS A 42 7.50 -7.69 -1.50
C CYS A 42 8.14 -8.89 -2.20
N ARG A 43 8.16 -8.85 -3.53
CA ARG A 43 8.78 -9.85 -4.39
C ARG A 43 9.64 -9.18 -5.46
N LEU A 44 10.61 -9.90 -6.01
CA LEU A 44 11.26 -9.47 -7.25
C LEU A 44 10.18 -9.26 -8.32
N GLY A 45 10.31 -8.18 -9.09
CA GLY A 45 9.30 -7.76 -10.05
C GLY A 45 9.58 -8.19 -11.48
N ASP A 46 10.57 -9.06 -11.74
CA ASP A 46 10.73 -9.66 -13.07
C ASP A 46 9.57 -10.65 -13.32
N PRO A 47 8.66 -10.36 -14.27
CA PRO A 47 7.52 -11.22 -14.56
C PRO A 47 7.93 -12.59 -15.14
N ASN A 48 9.18 -12.75 -15.59
CA ASN A 48 9.70 -14.00 -16.17
C ASN A 48 10.39 -14.92 -15.14
N THR A 49 10.26 -14.62 -13.85
CA THR A 49 10.85 -15.42 -12.76
C THR A 49 9.77 -15.91 -11.81
N ASP A 50 10.13 -16.78 -10.86
CA ASP A 50 9.24 -17.19 -9.77
C ASP A 50 8.93 -16.05 -8.77
N ARG A 51 9.43 -14.84 -9.01
CA ARG A 51 9.23 -13.63 -8.20
C ARG A 51 9.44 -13.94 -6.72
N PRO A 52 10.65 -14.37 -6.31
CA PRO A 52 10.92 -14.76 -4.94
C PRO A 52 10.68 -13.58 -3.98
N LEU A 53 10.34 -13.91 -2.74
CA LEU A 53 10.16 -12.94 -1.68
C LEU A 53 11.46 -12.15 -1.45
N VAL A 54 11.31 -10.89 -1.06
CA VAL A 54 12.41 -10.01 -0.65
C VAL A 54 12.30 -9.76 0.86
N PRO A 55 12.97 -10.57 1.70
CA PRO A 55 12.95 -10.37 3.15
C PRO A 55 13.47 -9.00 3.54
N GLY A 56 12.84 -8.36 4.53
CA GLY A 56 13.23 -7.02 4.98
C GLY A 56 12.73 -5.89 4.09
N CYS A 57 11.82 -6.15 3.15
CA CYS A 57 11.02 -5.13 2.48
C CYS A 57 9.58 -5.12 3.05
N ARG A 58 9.02 -3.93 3.27
CA ARG A 58 7.63 -3.73 3.69
C ARG A 58 7.00 -2.55 2.94
N LEU A 59 5.71 -2.64 2.66
CA LEU A 59 4.93 -1.51 2.18
C LEU A 59 4.63 -0.55 3.34
N GLY A 60 4.94 0.73 3.16
CA GLY A 60 4.64 1.82 4.08
C GLY A 60 3.24 2.39 3.84
N ALA A 61 2.72 3.10 4.84
CA ALA A 61 1.43 3.79 4.75
C ALA A 61 1.43 4.95 3.73
N ASP A 62 2.62 5.43 3.35
CA ASP A 62 2.86 6.42 2.30
C ASP A 62 2.96 5.80 0.90
N GLU A 63 2.59 4.52 0.76
CA GLU A 63 2.69 3.73 -0.47
C GLU A 63 4.13 3.58 -1.00
N ARG A 64 5.14 3.79 -0.14
CA ARG A 64 6.54 3.54 -0.46
C ARG A 64 7.02 2.25 0.19
N LEU A 65 8.02 1.62 -0.41
CA LEU A 65 8.70 0.48 0.17
C LEU A 65 9.76 0.95 1.15
N ALA A 66 9.75 0.39 2.36
CA ALA A 66 10.84 0.49 3.30
C ALA A 66 11.66 -0.80 3.25
N LEU A 67 12.95 -0.69 2.92
CA LEU A 67 13.86 -1.81 2.80
C LEU A 67 14.97 -1.73 3.86
N THR A 68 15.32 -2.86 4.45
CA THR A 68 16.52 -2.94 5.29
C THR A 68 17.79 -2.80 4.44
N PRO A 69 18.92 -2.37 5.02
CA PRO A 69 20.20 -2.35 4.31
C PRO A 69 20.61 -3.72 3.75
N GLN A 70 20.22 -4.81 4.42
CA GLN A 70 20.48 -6.16 3.91
C GLN A 70 19.65 -6.49 2.68
N ALA A 71 18.36 -6.11 2.67
CA ALA A 71 17.49 -6.28 1.52
C ALA A 71 18.06 -5.52 0.31
N LEU A 72 18.43 -4.25 0.49
CA LEU A 72 19.00 -3.40 -0.57
C LEU A 72 20.28 -4.00 -1.18
N ARG A 73 21.19 -4.52 -0.36
CA ARG A 73 22.42 -5.19 -0.87
C ARG A 73 22.14 -6.47 -1.66
N GLY A 74 20.99 -7.11 -1.43
CA GLY A 74 20.58 -8.32 -2.15
C GLY A 74 19.88 -8.05 -3.48
N LEU A 75 19.56 -6.79 -3.80
CA LEU A 75 18.92 -6.45 -5.06
C LEU A 75 19.94 -6.30 -6.19
N HIS A 76 19.55 -6.73 -7.39
CA HIS A 76 20.24 -6.38 -8.62
C HIS A 76 19.71 -5.03 -9.12
N PHE A 77 20.61 -4.07 -9.34
CA PHE A 77 20.31 -2.78 -9.92
C PHE A 77 20.77 -2.74 -11.38
N ASP A 78 19.94 -2.20 -12.26
CA ASP A 78 20.28 -1.99 -13.66
C ASP A 78 21.28 -0.84 -13.85
N ARG A 79 21.56 -0.51 -15.12
CA ARG A 79 22.49 0.57 -15.51
C ARG A 79 22.05 1.96 -15.02
N ASP A 80 20.77 2.14 -14.73
CA ASP A 80 20.17 3.39 -14.24
C ASP A 80 20.11 3.42 -12.71
N GLY A 81 20.59 2.36 -12.05
CA GLY A 81 20.60 2.20 -10.60
C GLY A 81 19.23 1.81 -10.03
N LEU A 82 18.39 1.16 -10.83
CA LEU A 82 17.03 0.75 -10.47
C LEU A 82 16.93 -0.77 -10.34
N ALA A 83 16.28 -1.20 -9.27
CA ALA A 83 15.78 -2.56 -9.09
C ALA A 83 14.25 -2.55 -9.27
N LEU A 84 13.71 -3.64 -9.81
CA LEU A 84 12.28 -3.82 -9.99
C LEU A 84 11.73 -4.77 -8.94
N LEU A 85 10.83 -4.27 -8.10
CA LEU A 85 10.08 -5.05 -7.12
C LEU A 85 8.58 -5.02 -7.42
N SER A 86 7.84 -5.85 -6.69
CA SER A 86 6.39 -5.88 -6.76
C SER A 86 5.76 -6.20 -5.42
N VAL A 87 4.56 -5.66 -5.21
CA VAL A 87 3.68 -5.97 -4.08
C VAL A 87 2.28 -6.18 -4.67
N GLY A 88 1.78 -7.42 -4.59
CA GLY A 88 0.58 -7.82 -5.31
C GLY A 88 0.74 -7.58 -6.82
N ALA A 89 -0.21 -6.85 -7.41
CA ALA A 89 -0.20 -6.49 -8.83
C ALA A 89 0.56 -5.18 -9.14
N ARG A 90 1.05 -4.46 -8.13
CA ARG A 90 1.76 -3.17 -8.31
C ARG A 90 3.25 -3.41 -8.48
N PHE A 91 3.85 -2.72 -9.43
CA PHE A 91 5.30 -2.66 -9.61
C PHE A 91 5.91 -1.45 -8.90
N TYR A 92 7.17 -1.60 -8.50
CA TYR A 92 7.96 -0.57 -7.85
C TYR A 92 9.35 -0.50 -8.46
N TYR A 93 9.78 0.71 -8.83
CA TYR A 93 11.20 0.98 -8.98
C TYR A 93 11.81 1.28 -7.62
N VAL A 94 12.99 0.73 -7.36
CA VAL A 94 13.73 0.91 -6.11
C VAL A 94 15.17 1.29 -6.41
N ARG A 95 15.69 2.28 -5.71
CA ARG A 95 17.10 2.71 -5.78
C ARG A 95 17.91 2.15 -4.62
N ALA A 96 19.23 2.08 -4.80
CA ALA A 96 20.16 1.63 -3.78
C ALA A 96 20.17 2.50 -2.50
N ASP A 97 19.75 3.77 -2.60
CA ASP A 97 19.55 4.67 -1.46
C ASP A 97 18.24 4.41 -0.68
N GLY A 98 17.45 3.42 -1.11
CA GLY A 98 16.19 3.04 -0.50
C GLY A 98 14.97 3.81 -1.02
N ARG A 99 15.13 4.80 -1.91
CA ARG A 99 13.97 5.43 -2.55
C ARG A 99 13.21 4.40 -3.37
N SER A 100 11.89 4.42 -3.26
CA SER A 100 11.00 3.58 -4.05
C SER A 100 9.88 4.39 -4.67
N LEU A 101 9.43 3.97 -5.84
CA LEU A 101 8.32 4.58 -6.58
C LEU A 101 7.34 3.50 -7.02
N PRO A 102 6.08 3.51 -6.54
CA PRO A 102 5.00 2.77 -7.21
C PRO A 102 4.81 3.32 -8.62
N VAL A 103 4.89 2.46 -9.62
CA VAL A 103 4.68 2.81 -11.03
C VAL A 103 3.41 2.17 -11.55
N ILE A 104 2.82 2.77 -12.57
CA ILE A 104 1.67 2.15 -13.23
C ILE A 104 2.12 0.87 -13.94
N THR A 105 1.20 -0.08 -14.07
CA THR A 105 1.42 -1.27 -14.90
C THR A 105 1.13 -0.91 -16.35
N TRP A 106 2.10 -1.15 -17.22
CA TRP A 106 2.01 -0.92 -18.66
C TRP A 106 2.45 -2.17 -19.40
N ASP A 107 1.61 -2.69 -20.30
CA ASP A 107 1.91 -3.91 -21.08
C ASP A 107 2.44 -5.08 -20.22
N ASN A 108 1.71 -5.40 -19.14
CA ASN A 108 2.07 -6.44 -18.16
C ASN A 108 3.39 -6.23 -17.38
N GLY A 109 4.02 -5.07 -17.49
CA GLY A 109 5.25 -4.71 -16.77
C GLY A 109 5.16 -3.34 -16.08
N PRO A 110 6.25 -2.87 -15.47
CA PRO A 110 6.33 -1.48 -14.99
C PRO A 110 6.31 -0.49 -16.17
N ASP A 111 5.73 0.69 -15.95
CA ASP A 111 5.83 1.79 -16.91
C ASP A 111 7.29 2.16 -17.19
N GLY A 112 7.63 2.26 -18.47
CA GLY A 112 8.98 2.62 -18.90
C GLY A 112 9.32 4.09 -18.65
N PHE A 113 10.58 4.44 -18.95
CA PHE A 113 11.00 5.83 -19.01
C PHE A 113 10.94 6.32 -20.46
N THR A 114 10.07 7.29 -20.73
CA THR A 114 10.07 8.05 -21.98
C THR A 114 10.59 9.45 -21.67
N GLU A 115 11.51 9.95 -22.49
CA GLU A 115 12.02 11.32 -22.32
C GLU A 115 12.67 11.62 -20.95
N GLY A 116 13.08 10.56 -20.24
CA GLY A 116 13.66 10.60 -18.91
C GLY A 116 12.67 10.55 -17.76
N LEU A 117 11.36 10.43 -18.04
CA LEU A 117 10.28 10.41 -17.05
C LEU A 117 9.48 9.10 -17.12
N THR A 118 8.99 8.63 -15.97
CA THR A 118 8.02 7.54 -15.84
C THR A 118 6.79 8.02 -15.06
N ARG A 119 5.65 7.35 -15.23
CA ARG A 119 4.41 7.65 -14.50
C ARG A 119 4.38 6.88 -13.18
N GLY A 120 4.40 7.62 -12.08
CA GLY A 120 4.24 7.07 -10.73
C GLY A 120 2.81 7.28 -10.22
N ILE A 121 2.35 6.38 -9.35
CA ILE A 121 0.99 6.42 -8.81
C ILE A 121 0.98 6.42 -7.28
N PHE A 122 0.46 7.50 -6.70
CA PHE A 122 0.22 7.63 -5.26
C PHE A 122 -1.24 8.00 -5.01
N HIS A 123 -1.90 7.32 -4.08
CA HIS A 123 -3.28 7.62 -3.69
C HIS A 123 -4.25 7.67 -4.88
N GLY A 124 -4.02 6.80 -5.87
CA GLY A 124 -4.83 6.72 -7.10
C GLY A 124 -4.57 7.83 -8.12
N ARG A 125 -3.58 8.70 -7.89
CA ARG A 125 -3.25 9.84 -8.76
C ARG A 125 -1.89 9.65 -9.43
N ILE A 126 -1.80 10.02 -10.69
CA ILE A 126 -0.61 9.88 -11.52
C ILE A 126 0.20 11.18 -11.51
N GLY A 127 1.50 11.04 -11.30
CA GLY A 127 2.52 12.08 -11.45
C GLY A 127 3.70 11.57 -12.28
N PHE A 128 4.68 12.44 -12.50
CA PHE A 128 5.84 12.12 -13.32
C PHE A 128 7.13 12.22 -12.51
N TYR A 129 8.00 11.22 -12.68
CA TYR A 129 9.21 11.06 -11.88
C TYR A 129 10.40 10.76 -12.77
N ASP A 130 11.57 11.26 -12.38
CA ASP A 130 12.80 10.99 -13.11
C ASP A 130 13.46 9.65 -12.72
N ARG A 131 14.59 9.31 -13.35
CA ARG A 131 15.38 8.10 -13.08
C ARG A 131 16.03 8.07 -11.68
N GLN A 132 16.07 9.21 -11.01
CA GLN A 132 16.47 9.30 -9.61
C GLN A 132 15.27 9.12 -8.66
N LEU A 133 14.10 8.78 -9.21
CA LEU A 133 12.82 8.66 -8.51
C LEU A 133 12.43 9.96 -7.80
N ARG A 134 12.88 11.11 -8.32
CA ARG A 134 12.48 12.43 -7.86
C ARG A 134 11.21 12.83 -8.58
N GLU A 135 10.29 13.42 -7.84
CA GLU A 135 9.08 14.00 -8.40
C GLU A 135 9.44 15.19 -9.30
N VAL A 136 8.95 15.16 -10.54
CA VAL A 136 9.03 16.26 -11.50
C VAL A 136 7.68 16.95 -11.63
N ILE A 137 6.60 16.14 -11.66
CA ILE A 137 5.22 16.62 -11.56
C ILE A 137 4.52 15.78 -10.49
N ALA A 138 3.89 16.46 -9.53
CA ALA A 138 3.16 15.85 -8.44
C ALA A 138 2.04 14.91 -8.94
N PRO A 139 1.67 13.89 -8.15
CA PRO A 139 0.58 12.98 -8.49
C PRO A 139 -0.78 13.69 -8.39
N VAL A 140 -1.20 14.33 -9.48
CA VAL A 140 -2.39 15.20 -9.51
C VAL A 140 -3.35 14.88 -10.65
N HIS A 141 -3.08 13.92 -11.53
CA HIS A 141 -4.00 13.53 -12.59
C HIS A 141 -4.64 12.18 -12.32
N ASP A 142 -5.86 11.97 -12.79
CA ASP A 142 -6.51 10.66 -12.67
C ASP A 142 -5.96 9.69 -13.74
N PHE A 143 -5.51 10.22 -14.88
CA PHE A 143 -4.74 9.48 -15.86
C PHE A 143 -3.73 10.35 -16.60
N ALA A 144 -2.65 9.74 -17.12
CA ALA A 144 -1.67 10.40 -17.95
C ALA A 144 -1.04 9.44 -18.97
N TRP A 145 -0.81 9.93 -20.18
CA TRP A 145 0.07 9.30 -21.17
C TRP A 145 1.54 9.66 -20.90
N PRO A 146 2.51 8.89 -21.44
CA PRO A 146 3.92 9.27 -21.36
C PRO A 146 4.19 10.64 -22.01
N PHE A 147 5.31 11.25 -21.64
CA PHE A 147 5.79 12.44 -22.33
C PHE A 147 6.34 12.08 -23.72
N GLU A 148 5.88 12.81 -24.73
CA GLU A 148 6.37 12.74 -26.11
C GLU A 148 6.48 14.17 -26.67
N HIS A 149 7.62 14.50 -27.27
CA HIS A 149 7.94 15.83 -27.77
C HIS A 149 7.76 16.93 -26.71
N GLY A 150 8.09 16.63 -25.45
CA GLY A 150 7.98 17.56 -24.33
C GLY A 150 6.57 17.84 -23.81
N VAL A 151 5.56 17.10 -24.30
CA VAL A 151 4.16 17.20 -23.83
C VAL A 151 3.61 15.85 -23.41
N ALA A 152 2.66 15.83 -22.48
CA ALA A 152 1.90 14.64 -22.12
C ALA A 152 0.40 14.95 -22.16
N ALA A 153 -0.40 14.04 -22.70
CA ALA A 153 -1.86 14.11 -22.60
C ALA A 153 -2.30 13.56 -21.24
N VAL A 154 -3.05 14.35 -20.48
CA VAL A 154 -3.54 14.01 -19.14
C VAL A 154 -5.05 14.11 -19.10
N CYS A 155 -5.62 13.48 -18.07
CA CYS A 155 -7.03 13.49 -17.84
C CYS A 155 -7.37 13.65 -16.37
N ASP A 156 -8.30 14.57 -16.11
CA ASP A 156 -8.91 14.80 -14.81
C ASP A 156 -10.40 14.45 -14.87
N GLY A 157 -10.89 13.68 -13.91
CA GLY A 157 -12.26 13.20 -13.81
C GLY A 157 -12.57 12.00 -14.71
N CYS A 158 -11.58 11.33 -15.30
CA CYS A 158 -11.80 10.05 -15.97
C CYS A 158 -11.76 8.87 -15.01
N SER A 159 -12.40 7.79 -15.44
CA SER A 159 -12.39 6.50 -14.77
C SER A 159 -12.06 5.39 -15.76
N ALA A 160 -11.53 4.29 -15.25
CA ALA A 160 -11.39 3.07 -16.01
C ALA A 160 -12.77 2.60 -16.52
N GLY A 161 -12.83 2.25 -17.79
CA GLY A 161 -13.99 1.67 -18.45
C GLY A 161 -14.05 0.15 -18.29
N THR A 162 -14.89 -0.48 -19.11
CA THR A 162 -14.91 -1.93 -19.24
C THR A 162 -13.74 -2.39 -20.10
N PRO A 163 -12.92 -3.38 -19.66
CA PRO A 163 -11.90 -3.98 -20.50
C PRO A 163 -12.49 -4.56 -21.79
N ASP A 164 -11.77 -4.42 -22.91
CA ASP A 164 -12.12 -5.06 -24.17
C ASP A 164 -11.74 -6.57 -24.20
N THR A 165 -11.93 -7.22 -25.34
CA THR A 165 -11.62 -8.66 -25.50
C THR A 165 -10.15 -9.00 -25.36
N ASP A 166 -9.27 -8.01 -25.55
CA ASP A 166 -7.83 -8.14 -25.43
C ASP A 166 -7.34 -7.75 -24.02
N GLY A 167 -8.27 -7.37 -23.13
CA GLY A 167 -8.01 -6.94 -21.76
C GLY A 167 -7.59 -5.48 -21.64
N HIS A 168 -7.63 -4.71 -22.72
CA HIS A 168 -7.32 -3.28 -22.67
C HIS A 168 -8.47 -2.52 -22.00
N THR A 169 -8.13 -1.75 -20.97
CA THR A 169 -9.10 -0.95 -20.22
C THR A 169 -9.05 0.49 -20.70
N PRO A 170 -10.06 1.01 -21.43
CA PRO A 170 -10.07 2.38 -21.88
C PRO A 170 -10.34 3.33 -20.71
N MET A 171 -9.77 4.54 -20.75
CA MET A 171 -10.17 5.61 -19.84
C MET A 171 -11.37 6.36 -20.43
N GLN A 172 -12.41 6.55 -19.63
CA GLN A 172 -13.68 7.15 -20.04
C GLN A 172 -13.95 8.44 -19.28
N GLY A 173 -14.66 9.37 -19.93
CA GLY A 173 -15.05 10.65 -19.32
C GLY A 173 -13.87 11.59 -19.07
N GLY A 174 -14.08 12.51 -18.13
CA GLY A 174 -13.10 13.50 -17.73
C GLY A 174 -12.82 14.59 -18.77
N ARG A 175 -11.93 15.51 -18.40
CA ARG A 175 -11.37 16.55 -19.26
C ARG A 175 -9.98 16.12 -19.68
N TRP A 176 -9.77 16.00 -20.99
CA TRP A 176 -8.47 15.70 -21.60
C TRP A 176 -7.79 16.99 -22.06
N TYR A 177 -6.51 17.14 -21.73
CA TYR A 177 -5.69 18.27 -22.15
C TYR A 177 -4.21 17.89 -22.17
N SER A 178 -3.37 18.73 -22.77
CA SER A 178 -1.92 18.51 -22.83
C SER A 178 -1.22 19.37 -21.79
N ILE A 179 -0.19 18.83 -21.14
CA ILE A 179 0.68 19.57 -20.23
C ILE A 179 2.13 19.55 -20.69
N ASP A 180 2.89 20.58 -20.32
CA ASP A 180 4.35 20.57 -20.40
C ASP A 180 5.00 19.92 -19.16
N ARG A 181 6.33 19.86 -19.14
CA ARG A 181 7.12 19.28 -18.02
C ARG A 181 7.02 20.04 -16.69
N HIS A 182 6.34 21.19 -16.65
CA HIS A 182 6.07 21.97 -15.44
C HIS A 182 4.59 21.90 -15.05
N ASN A 183 3.84 20.96 -15.63
CA ASN A 183 2.41 20.80 -15.42
C ASN A 183 1.57 22.01 -15.86
N ARG A 184 2.02 22.75 -16.88
CA ARG A 184 1.24 23.84 -17.47
C ARG A 184 0.48 23.33 -18.67
N GLU A 185 -0.82 23.61 -18.72
CA GLU A 185 -1.65 23.29 -19.88
C GLU A 185 -1.12 24.00 -21.13
N VAL A 186 -0.96 23.26 -22.22
CA VAL A 186 -0.47 23.74 -23.51
C VAL A 186 -1.44 23.34 -24.61
N SER A 187 -1.46 24.13 -25.70
CA SER A 187 -2.15 23.70 -26.92
C SER A 187 -1.48 22.43 -27.44
N ALA A 188 -2.26 21.38 -27.68
CA ALA A 188 -1.74 20.13 -28.24
C ALA A 188 -0.89 20.43 -29.50
N LEU A 189 0.28 19.79 -29.60
CA LEU A 189 1.08 19.86 -30.81
C LEU A 189 0.22 19.35 -31.97
N LYS A 190 -0.16 20.25 -32.88
CA LYS A 190 -0.77 19.88 -34.15
C LYS A 190 0.31 19.15 -34.94
N HIS A 191 0.24 17.84 -35.00
CA HIS A 191 1.00 17.03 -35.95
C HIS A 191 0.29 17.00 -37.29
#